data_AF-A0A7W0UVC5-F1
#
_entry.id   AF-A0A7W0UVC5-F1
#
_cell.length_a   1.000
_cell.length_b   1.000
_cell.length_c   1.000
_cell.angle_alpha   90.00
_cell.angle_beta   90.00
_cell.angle_gamma   90.00
#
_symmetry.space_group_name_H-M   'P 1'
#
loop_
_entity.id
_entity.type
_entity.pdbx_description
1 polymer ?
#
loop_
_entity_poly.entity_id
_entity_poly.type
_entity_poly.pdbx_seq_one_letter_code
_entity_poly.pdbx_strand_id
1 'polypeptide(L)'
;MTQRYKSKPEHDRLVRDEAADPIERASAMSLLAFDQLYEFEPVAAEWLQHREAFLRAEAVKVLVGRWDKVAYLDEAMRLLHFDPEWVVRAGAAFALSQFIELSKQSDQYKEQIVRELVRALLQDKDWKVQESIYQGLWKVLKFGSTYNYSSGKFDRDRDVDWELLKPYLDDQNRSGRRHELRV
;
A
#
# COMPACT_ATOMS: atom_id res chain seq x y z
N MET A 1 1.87 5.11 -26.46
CA MET A 1 2.93 4.39 -25.73
C MET A 1 3.78 5.44 -25.02
N THR A 2 3.66 5.57 -23.71
CA THR A 2 4.44 6.52 -22.91
C THR A 2 5.87 6.00 -22.81
N GLN A 3 6.86 6.83 -23.18
CA GLN A 3 8.27 6.46 -23.08
C GLN A 3 8.60 6.16 -21.62
N ARG A 4 9.00 4.92 -21.33
CA ARG A 4 9.39 4.50 -19.99
C ARG A 4 10.74 5.12 -19.67
N TYR A 5 10.78 6.00 -18.68
CA TYR A 5 12.04 6.55 -18.17
C TYR A 5 12.81 5.44 -17.44
N LYS A 6 14.02 5.15 -17.91
CA LYS A 6 14.97 4.26 -17.20
C LYS A 6 15.66 5.02 -16.08
N SER A 7 16.10 4.28 -15.07
CA SER A 7 17.03 4.79 -14.08
C SER A 7 18.37 5.19 -14.71
N LYS A 8 19.10 6.06 -14.00
CA LYS A 8 20.38 6.61 -14.40
C LYS A 8 21.29 6.68 -13.18
N PRO A 9 22.62 6.79 -13.34
CA PRO A 9 23.56 6.93 -12.21
C PRO A 9 23.25 8.11 -11.27
N GLU A 10 22.61 9.17 -11.76
CA GLU A 10 22.17 10.30 -10.93
C GLU A 10 21.12 9.89 -9.87
N HIS A 11 20.28 8.90 -10.15
CA HIS A 11 19.25 8.44 -9.21
C HIS A 11 19.85 7.65 -8.04
N ASP A 12 20.92 6.87 -8.26
CA ASP A 12 21.66 6.19 -7.18
C ASP A 12 22.21 7.22 -6.18
N ARG A 13 22.91 8.24 -6.70
CA ARG A 13 23.44 9.33 -5.87
C ARG A 13 22.32 10.05 -5.11
N LEU A 14 21.22 10.34 -5.79
CA LEU A 14 20.11 11.10 -5.20
C LEU A 14 19.45 10.34 -4.05
N VAL A 15 19.22 9.03 -4.18
CA VAL A 15 18.63 8.21 -3.10
C VAL A 15 19.48 8.26 -1.81
N ARG A 16 20.81 8.33 -1.95
CA ARG A 16 21.76 8.36 -0.83
C ARG A 16 22.04 9.77 -0.30
N ASP A 17 21.62 10.81 -1.00
CA ASP A 17 21.84 12.19 -0.59
C ASP A 17 20.80 12.62 0.46
N GLU A 18 21.20 12.65 1.72
CA GLU A 18 20.32 13.07 2.83
C GLU A 18 19.94 14.55 2.79
N ALA A 19 20.70 15.39 2.08
CA ALA A 19 20.41 16.81 1.92
C ALA A 19 19.46 17.09 0.75
N ALA A 20 19.23 16.10 -0.13
CA ALA A 20 18.32 16.24 -1.25
C ALA A 20 16.84 16.28 -0.81
N ASP A 21 16.01 16.87 -1.66
CA ASP A 21 14.57 16.96 -1.43
C ASP A 21 13.94 15.55 -1.31
N PRO A 22 13.11 15.28 -0.28
CA PRO A 22 12.52 13.95 -0.07
C PRO A 22 11.67 13.45 -1.24
N ILE A 23 11.02 14.33 -2.00
CA ILE A 23 10.19 13.95 -3.15
C ILE A 23 11.09 13.55 -4.33
N GLU A 24 12.19 14.26 -4.54
CA GLU A 24 13.19 13.90 -5.55
C GLU A 24 13.83 12.55 -5.24
N ARG A 25 14.21 12.32 -3.98
CA ARG A 25 14.74 11.03 -3.49
C ARG A 25 13.74 9.89 -3.70
N ALA A 26 12.47 10.10 -3.33
CA ALA A 26 11.40 9.12 -3.56
C ALA A 26 11.22 8.83 -5.06
N SER A 27 11.24 9.86 -5.90
CA SER A 27 11.12 9.72 -7.35
C SER A 27 12.27 8.91 -7.95
N ALA A 28 13.51 9.17 -7.50
CA ALA A 28 14.68 8.39 -7.89
C ALA A 28 14.56 6.92 -7.46
N MET A 29 14.16 6.65 -6.21
CA MET A 29 13.93 5.28 -5.73
C MET A 29 12.86 4.57 -6.55
N SER A 30 11.76 5.25 -6.90
CA SER A 30 10.73 4.65 -7.77
C SER A 30 11.31 4.20 -9.11
N LEU A 31 12.21 4.98 -9.72
CA LEU A 31 12.84 4.63 -11.00
C LEU A 31 13.79 3.43 -10.86
N LEU A 32 14.61 3.41 -9.80
CA LEU A 32 15.48 2.26 -9.48
C LEU A 32 14.65 0.99 -9.24
N ALA A 33 13.52 1.12 -8.53
CA ALA A 33 12.62 0.01 -8.27
C ALA A 33 11.98 -0.56 -9.53
N PHE A 34 11.57 0.31 -10.46
CA PHE A 34 11.06 -0.13 -11.76
C PHE A 34 12.09 -0.95 -12.55
N ASP A 35 13.37 -0.57 -12.47
CA ASP A 35 14.47 -1.29 -13.11
C ASP A 35 14.96 -2.50 -12.28
N GLN A 36 14.27 -2.83 -11.18
CA GLN A 36 14.53 -4.00 -10.34
C GLN A 36 15.94 -4.02 -9.74
N LEU A 37 16.45 -2.84 -9.37
CA LEU A 37 17.76 -2.68 -8.72
C LEU A 37 17.66 -2.99 -7.22
N TYR A 38 17.58 -4.28 -6.90
CA TYR A 38 17.37 -4.79 -5.54
C TYR A 38 18.51 -4.47 -4.56
N GLU A 39 19.69 -4.08 -5.04
CA GLU A 39 20.80 -3.64 -4.18
C GLU A 39 20.45 -2.40 -3.34
N PHE A 40 19.39 -1.67 -3.69
CA PHE A 40 18.84 -0.55 -2.92
C PHE A 40 17.82 -0.96 -1.86
N GLU A 41 17.54 -2.26 -1.68
CA GLU A 41 16.67 -2.77 -0.63
C GLU A 41 17.01 -2.24 0.77
N PRO A 42 18.29 -2.23 1.23
CA PRO A 42 18.60 -1.72 2.56
C PRO A 42 18.22 -0.24 2.73
N VAL A 43 18.39 0.58 1.69
CA VAL A 43 18.05 2.01 1.75
C VAL A 43 16.54 2.20 1.82
N ALA A 44 15.79 1.44 1.01
CA ALA A 44 14.32 1.45 1.09
C ALA A 44 13.82 0.96 2.46
N ALA A 45 14.47 -0.06 3.05
CA ALA A 45 14.12 -0.57 4.36
C ALA A 45 14.35 0.46 5.48
N GLU A 46 15.48 1.16 5.47
CA GLU A 46 15.76 2.28 6.39
C GLU A 46 14.69 3.37 6.29
N TRP A 47 14.20 3.63 5.08
CA TRP A 47 13.18 4.65 4.85
C TRP A 47 11.82 4.34 5.47
N LEU A 48 11.51 3.09 5.84
CA LEU A 48 10.24 2.74 6.53
C LEU A 48 10.07 3.46 7.87
N GLN A 49 11.18 3.91 8.49
CA GLN A 49 11.19 4.64 9.75
C GLN A 49 11.61 6.11 9.58
N HIS A 50 11.73 6.60 8.35
CA HIS A 50 12.20 7.95 8.09
C HIS A 50 11.22 9.00 8.62
N ARG A 51 11.73 10.17 9.07
CA ARG A 51 10.87 11.26 9.56
C ARG A 51 9.91 11.79 8.49
N GLU A 52 10.38 11.82 7.25
CA GLU A 52 9.63 12.32 6.10
C GLU A 52 8.61 11.29 5.60
N ALA A 53 7.34 11.67 5.59
CA ALA A 53 6.23 10.79 5.20
C ALA A 53 6.35 10.25 3.77
N PHE A 54 6.81 11.08 2.83
CA PHE A 54 6.96 10.69 1.43
C PHE A 54 7.97 9.54 1.26
N LEU A 55 9.05 9.53 2.05
CA LEU A 55 10.05 8.47 2.00
C LEU A 55 9.51 7.15 2.58
N ARG A 56 8.77 7.21 3.70
CA ARG A 56 8.08 6.02 4.25
C ARG A 56 7.06 5.45 3.26
N ALA A 57 6.26 6.32 2.65
CA ALA A 57 5.26 5.94 1.66
C ALA A 57 5.89 5.31 0.41
N GLU A 58 7.02 5.83 -0.07
CA GLU A 58 7.71 5.26 -1.22
C GLU A 58 8.41 3.94 -0.87
N ALA A 59 9.03 3.85 0.31
CA ALA A 59 9.66 2.64 0.82
C ALA A 59 8.71 1.44 0.79
N VAL A 60 7.50 1.59 1.34
CA VAL A 60 6.52 0.49 1.36
C VAL A 60 6.05 0.12 -0.05
N LYS A 61 5.86 1.10 -0.94
CA LYS A 61 5.50 0.84 -2.35
C LYS A 61 6.58 0.07 -3.09
N VAL A 62 7.85 0.41 -2.84
CA VAL A 62 8.99 -0.24 -3.48
C VAL A 62 9.17 -1.65 -2.96
N LEU A 63 9.31 -1.81 -1.64
CA LEU A 63 9.60 -3.10 -1.00
C LEU A 63 8.46 -4.09 -1.25
N VAL A 64 7.21 -3.70 -0.95
CA VAL A 64 6.07 -4.61 -1.04
C VAL A 64 5.43 -4.59 -2.43
N GLY A 65 5.12 -3.40 -2.96
CA GLY A 65 4.35 -3.28 -4.20
C GLY A 65 5.13 -3.65 -5.48
N ARG A 66 6.43 -3.33 -5.54
CA ARG A 66 7.25 -3.52 -6.76
C ARG A 66 8.23 -4.68 -6.68
N TRP A 67 8.87 -4.87 -5.53
CA TRP A 67 9.91 -5.88 -5.33
C TRP A 67 9.41 -7.15 -4.64
N ASP A 68 8.12 -7.23 -4.32
CA ASP A 68 7.49 -8.45 -3.80
C ASP A 68 8.18 -8.98 -2.53
N LYS A 69 8.65 -8.07 -1.66
CA LYS A 69 9.41 -8.43 -0.46
C LYS A 69 8.45 -8.79 0.67
N VAL A 70 8.09 -10.07 0.72
CA VAL A 70 7.23 -10.68 1.75
C VAL A 70 7.64 -10.30 3.18
N ALA A 71 8.94 -10.17 3.46
CA ALA A 71 9.46 -9.85 4.79
C ALA A 71 8.96 -8.51 5.36
N TYR A 72 8.43 -7.61 4.51
CA TYR A 72 7.90 -6.30 4.91
C TYR A 72 6.37 -6.23 4.88
N LEU A 73 5.65 -7.35 4.66
CA LEU A 73 4.19 -7.36 4.62
C LEU A 73 3.57 -6.93 5.96
N ASP A 74 4.07 -7.47 7.08
CA ASP A 74 3.56 -7.11 8.41
C ASP A 74 3.78 -5.62 8.70
N GLU A 75 4.93 -5.09 8.29
CA GLU A 75 5.24 -3.66 8.44
C GLU A 75 4.34 -2.79 7.53
N ALA A 76 4.04 -3.24 6.31
CA ALA A 76 3.07 -2.55 5.45
C ALA A 76 1.67 -2.54 6.06
N MET A 77 1.21 -3.65 6.66
CA MET A 77 -0.07 -3.70 7.37
C MET A 77 -0.05 -2.80 8.63
N ARG A 78 1.07 -2.74 9.34
CA ARG A 78 1.24 -1.81 10.47
C ARG A 78 1.14 -0.36 10.02
N LEU A 79 1.85 0.01 8.96
CA LEU A 79 1.82 1.36 8.39
C LEU A 79 0.41 1.74 7.91
N LEU A 80 -0.30 0.83 7.26
CA LEU A 80 -1.69 1.01 6.81
C LEU A 80 -2.61 1.49 7.95
N HIS A 81 -2.46 0.93 9.15
CA HIS A 81 -3.37 1.22 10.28
C HIS A 81 -2.87 2.33 11.19
N PHE A 82 -1.55 2.47 11.35
CA PHE A 82 -0.99 3.21 12.48
C PHE A 82 -0.07 4.37 12.09
N ASP A 83 0.32 4.54 10.82
CA ASP A 83 1.12 5.70 10.46
C ASP A 83 0.29 6.99 10.62
N PRO A 84 0.80 8.04 11.28
CA PRO A 84 0.04 9.28 11.48
C PRO A 84 -0.32 9.97 10.15
N GLU A 85 0.49 9.76 9.11
CA GLU A 85 0.37 10.48 7.85
C GLU A 85 -0.47 9.71 6.83
N TRP A 86 -1.55 10.34 6.36
CA TRP A 86 -2.48 9.74 5.40
C TRP A 86 -1.78 9.25 4.13
N VAL A 87 -0.73 9.94 3.68
CA VAL A 87 0.03 9.58 2.47
C VAL A 87 0.75 8.24 2.62
N VAL A 88 1.20 7.92 3.83
CA VAL A 88 1.85 6.64 4.13
C VAL A 88 0.82 5.53 4.19
N ARG A 89 -0.32 5.77 4.86
CA ARG A 89 -1.42 4.79 4.93
C ARG A 89 -1.98 4.47 3.54
N ALA A 90 -2.21 5.47 2.71
CA ALA A 90 -2.59 5.30 1.31
C ALA A 90 -1.50 4.58 0.49
N GLY A 91 -0.22 4.91 0.72
CA GLY A 91 0.91 4.24 0.09
C GLY A 91 0.98 2.75 0.43
N ALA A 92 0.75 2.40 1.70
CA ALA A 92 0.68 1.01 2.17
C ALA A 92 -0.52 0.27 1.56
N ALA A 93 -1.70 0.90 1.51
CA ALA A 93 -2.88 0.32 0.85
C ALA A 93 -2.61 -0.01 -0.63
N PHE A 94 -2.00 0.93 -1.35
CA PHE A 94 -1.58 0.74 -2.74
C PHE A 94 -0.57 -0.41 -2.85
N ALA A 95 0.48 -0.42 -2.04
CA ALA A 95 1.53 -1.43 -2.07
C ALA A 95 0.98 -2.85 -1.85
N LEU A 96 0.09 -3.00 -0.86
CA LEU A 96 -0.57 -4.26 -0.55
C LEU A 96 -1.46 -4.75 -1.69
N SER A 97 -2.22 -3.84 -2.33
CA SER A 97 -3.02 -4.21 -3.50
C SER A 97 -2.17 -4.61 -4.70
N GLN A 98 -1.06 -3.92 -4.96
CA GLN A 98 -0.11 -4.27 -6.01
C GLN A 98 0.58 -5.59 -5.75
N PHE A 99 0.94 -5.88 -4.50
CA PHE A 99 1.49 -7.17 -4.10
C PHE A 99 0.52 -8.28 -4.49
N ILE A 100 -0.77 -8.17 -4.18
CA ILE A 100 -1.75 -9.20 -4.58
C ILE A 100 -1.80 -9.38 -6.10
N GLU A 101 -1.78 -8.29 -6.85
CA GLU A 101 -1.93 -8.31 -8.30
C GLU A 101 -0.70 -8.85 -9.04
N LEU A 102 0.50 -8.49 -8.59
CA LEU A 102 1.74 -8.67 -9.35
C LEU A 102 2.65 -9.77 -8.79
N SER A 103 2.51 -10.09 -7.50
CA SER A 103 3.34 -11.12 -6.83
C SER A 103 2.92 -12.52 -7.26
N LYS A 104 3.92 -13.39 -7.42
CA LYS A 104 3.69 -14.85 -7.57
C LYS A 104 3.41 -15.54 -6.23
N GLN A 105 3.67 -14.86 -5.13
CA GLN A 105 3.52 -15.34 -3.75
C GLN A 105 2.22 -14.84 -3.12
N SER A 106 1.37 -14.12 -3.87
CA SER A 106 0.19 -13.46 -3.33
C SER A 106 -0.88 -14.40 -2.80
N ASP A 107 -1.04 -15.59 -3.39
CA ASP A 107 -2.15 -16.50 -3.07
C ASP A 107 -2.24 -16.84 -1.57
N GLN A 108 -1.11 -17.07 -0.91
CA GLN A 108 -1.07 -17.40 0.53
C GLN A 108 -1.37 -16.19 1.45
N TYR A 109 -1.20 -14.96 0.95
CA TYR A 109 -1.40 -13.73 1.74
C TYR A 109 -2.67 -12.97 1.35
N LYS A 110 -3.27 -13.28 0.20
CA LYS A 110 -4.37 -12.53 -0.39
C LYS A 110 -5.53 -12.36 0.58
N GLU A 111 -5.94 -13.43 1.24
CA GLU A 111 -7.05 -13.37 2.20
C GLU A 111 -6.75 -12.44 3.38
N GLN A 112 -5.57 -12.58 3.99
CA GLN A 112 -5.14 -11.73 5.10
C GLN A 112 -5.08 -10.26 4.67
N ILE A 113 -4.43 -9.96 3.55
CA ILE A 113 -4.27 -8.59 3.05
C ILE A 113 -5.63 -7.96 2.75
N VAL A 114 -6.54 -8.68 2.07
CA VAL A 114 -7.89 -8.16 1.78
C VAL A 114 -8.65 -7.85 3.07
N ARG A 115 -8.53 -8.70 4.10
CA ARG A 115 -9.16 -8.45 5.40
C ARG A 115 -8.60 -7.21 6.10
N GLU A 116 -7.29 -7.00 6.05
CA GLU A 116 -6.67 -5.80 6.62
C GLU A 116 -7.05 -4.53 5.86
N LEU A 117 -7.12 -4.58 4.52
CA LEU A 117 -7.62 -3.49 3.70
C LEU A 117 -9.09 -3.16 4.04
N VAL A 118 -9.97 -4.16 4.12
CA VAL A 118 -11.38 -3.94 4.50
C VAL A 118 -11.49 -3.36 5.92
N ARG A 119 -10.70 -3.84 6.88
CA ARG A 119 -10.66 -3.26 8.23
C ARG A 119 -10.23 -1.78 8.19
N ALA A 120 -9.16 -1.47 7.46
CA ALA A 120 -8.68 -0.10 7.31
C ALA A 120 -9.72 0.81 6.64
N LEU A 121 -10.44 0.33 5.62
CA LEU A 121 -11.52 1.08 4.96
C LEU A 121 -12.61 1.51 5.95
N LEU A 122 -12.94 0.65 6.92
CA LEU A 122 -13.95 0.94 7.93
C LEU A 122 -13.46 1.90 9.02
N GLN A 123 -12.17 1.90 9.33
CA GLN A 123 -11.59 2.58 10.49
C GLN A 123 -10.91 3.91 10.15
N ASP A 124 -10.30 4.03 8.97
CA ASP A 124 -9.62 5.26 8.57
C ASP A 124 -10.62 6.40 8.42
N LYS A 125 -10.20 7.60 8.81
CA LYS A 125 -11.01 8.82 8.77
C LYS A 125 -10.71 9.67 7.54
N ASP A 126 -9.56 9.43 6.89
CA ASP A 126 -9.15 10.18 5.71
C ASP A 126 -9.73 9.53 4.45
N TRP A 127 -10.53 10.31 3.73
CA TRP A 127 -11.20 9.88 2.51
C TRP A 127 -10.21 9.48 1.40
N LYS A 128 -8.99 10.03 1.37
CA LYS A 128 -7.97 9.66 0.37
C LYS A 128 -7.42 8.27 0.65
N VAL A 129 -7.28 7.91 1.93
CA VAL A 129 -6.86 6.56 2.32
C VAL A 129 -7.97 5.57 2.00
N GLN A 130 -9.21 5.89 2.38
CA GLN A 130 -10.38 5.08 2.04
C GLN A 130 -10.53 4.87 0.53
N GLU A 131 -10.38 5.94 -0.27
CA GLU A 131 -10.40 5.86 -1.73
C GLU A 131 -9.29 4.94 -2.25
N SER A 132 -8.05 5.13 -1.79
CA SER A 132 -6.91 4.30 -2.21
C SER A 132 -7.12 2.82 -1.85
N ILE A 133 -7.67 2.54 -0.67
CA ILE A 133 -8.00 1.19 -0.24
C ILE A 133 -9.07 0.60 -1.15
N TYR A 134 -10.16 1.34 -1.39
CA TYR A 134 -11.27 0.82 -2.18
C TYR A 134 -10.90 0.61 -3.65
N GLN A 135 -10.11 1.50 -4.24
CA GLN A 135 -9.53 1.31 -5.58
C GLN A 135 -8.69 0.02 -5.65
N GLY A 136 -7.85 -0.23 -4.64
CA GLY A 136 -7.07 -1.46 -4.54
C GLY A 136 -7.94 -2.71 -4.41
N LEU A 137 -8.93 -2.68 -3.51
CA LEU A 137 -9.89 -3.78 -3.32
C LEU A 137 -10.69 -4.06 -4.58
N TRP A 138 -11.19 -3.03 -5.26
CA TRP A 138 -11.91 -3.16 -6.52
C TRP A 138 -11.06 -3.89 -7.56
N LYS A 139 -9.81 -3.44 -7.74
CA LYS A 139 -8.90 -4.03 -8.71
C LYS A 139 -8.62 -5.51 -8.42
N VAL A 140 -8.39 -5.84 -7.15
CA VAL A 140 -8.09 -7.21 -6.66
C VAL A 140 -9.29 -8.14 -6.77
N LEU A 141 -10.49 -7.67 -6.44
CA LEU A 141 -11.69 -8.51 -6.33
C LEU A 141 -12.49 -8.59 -7.64
N LYS A 142 -12.43 -7.57 -8.50
CA LYS A 142 -13.10 -7.53 -9.81
C LYS A 142 -12.12 -7.74 -10.98
N PHE A 143 -11.02 -8.47 -10.74
CA PHE A 143 -10.04 -8.93 -11.74
C PHE A 143 -9.64 -7.87 -12.78
N GLY A 144 -9.00 -6.78 -12.34
CA GLY A 144 -8.39 -5.81 -13.26
C GLY A 144 -9.37 -4.83 -13.93
N SER A 145 -10.65 -4.84 -13.55
CA SER A 145 -11.55 -3.74 -13.94
C SER A 145 -11.09 -2.43 -13.30
N THR A 146 -11.16 -1.35 -14.09
CA THR A 146 -10.81 -0.01 -13.59
C THR A 146 -12.00 0.55 -12.82
N TYR A 147 -11.76 0.96 -11.58
CA TYR A 147 -12.74 1.72 -10.81
C TYR A 147 -12.83 3.13 -11.39
N ASN A 148 -13.93 3.44 -12.07
CA ASN A 148 -14.17 4.77 -12.64
C ASN A 148 -14.92 5.63 -11.62
N TYR A 149 -14.17 6.26 -10.71
CA TYR A 149 -14.73 7.26 -9.82
C TYR A 149 -14.91 8.59 -10.55
N SER A 150 -16.15 9.05 -10.63
CA SER A 150 -16.50 10.36 -11.18
C SER A 150 -16.34 11.43 -10.09
N SER A 151 -15.23 12.16 -10.14
CA SER A 151 -14.95 13.47 -9.51
C SER A 151 -15.70 13.81 -8.21
N GLY A 152 -14.97 13.93 -7.11
CA GLY A 152 -15.49 14.41 -5.83
C GLY A 152 -14.61 13.99 -4.67
N LYS A 153 -15.07 14.25 -3.44
CA LYS A 153 -14.50 13.62 -2.24
C LYS A 153 -15.13 12.23 -2.11
N PHE A 154 -14.29 11.20 -1.99
CA PHE A 154 -14.75 9.84 -1.73
C PHE A 154 -15.61 9.80 -0.47
N ASP A 155 -16.76 9.15 -0.57
CA ASP A 155 -17.70 8.91 0.51
C ASP A 155 -17.88 7.41 0.64
N ARG A 156 -17.41 6.84 1.75
CA ARG A 156 -17.43 5.40 1.98
C ARG A 156 -18.85 4.81 1.95
N ASP A 157 -19.85 5.54 2.41
CA ASP A 157 -21.21 5.01 2.53
C ASP A 157 -21.92 5.02 1.16
N ARG A 158 -21.54 5.94 0.27
CA ARG A 158 -22.08 6.07 -1.10
C ARG A 158 -21.28 5.26 -2.14
N ASP A 159 -19.95 5.29 -2.05
CA ASP A 159 -19.06 4.92 -3.16
C ASP A 159 -18.57 3.45 -3.08
N VAL A 160 -18.77 2.78 -1.93
CA VAL A 160 -18.38 1.40 -1.70
C VAL A 160 -19.50 0.43 -2.08
N ASP A 161 -19.21 -0.51 -2.98
CA ASP A 161 -19.99 -1.73 -3.20
C ASP A 161 -19.84 -2.66 -1.98
N TRP A 162 -20.76 -2.52 -1.01
CA TRP A 162 -20.76 -3.32 0.22
C TRP A 162 -21.05 -4.80 -0.01
N GLU A 163 -21.78 -5.17 -1.08
CA GLU A 163 -22.01 -6.57 -1.42
C GLU A 163 -20.72 -7.25 -1.88
N LEU A 164 -19.83 -6.52 -2.57
CA LEU A 164 -18.49 -7.01 -2.92
C LEU A 164 -17.66 -7.33 -1.67
N LEU A 165 -17.78 -6.54 -0.60
CA LEU A 165 -16.95 -6.67 0.61
C LEU A 165 -17.55 -7.59 1.68
N LYS A 166 -18.84 -7.94 1.54
CA LYS A 166 -19.61 -8.75 2.50
C LYS A 166 -18.88 -9.99 3.04
N PRO A 167 -18.20 -10.82 2.22
CA PRO A 167 -17.49 -11.99 2.73
C PRO A 167 -16.39 -11.68 3.77
N TYR A 168 -15.86 -10.45 3.74
CA TYR A 168 -14.77 -10.01 4.63
C TYR A 168 -15.26 -9.23 5.84
N LEU A 169 -16.52 -8.78 5.85
CA LEU A 169 -17.15 -8.06 6.96
C LEU A 169 -17.62 -9.02 8.07
N ASP A 170 -18.18 -10.18 7.70
CA ASP A 170 -18.85 -11.09 8.64
C ASP A 170 -17.92 -11.78 9.65
N ASP A 171 -16.63 -11.95 9.30
CA ASP A 171 -15.64 -12.59 10.17
C ASP A 171 -14.99 -11.63 11.18
N GLN A 172 -15.02 -10.31 10.95
CA GLN A 172 -14.58 -9.32 11.95
C GLN A 172 -15.47 -9.41 13.21
N ASN A 173 -16.75 -9.76 13.04
CA ASN A 173 -17.70 -9.95 14.14
C ASN A 173 -17.52 -11.28 14.90
N ARG A 174 -16.82 -12.26 14.34
CA ARG A 174 -16.57 -13.58 14.97
C ARG A 174 -15.28 -13.61 15.79
N SER A 175 -14.27 -12.86 15.37
CA SER A 175 -12.98 -12.75 16.07
C SER A 175 -13.10 -11.94 17.38
N GLY A 176 -13.96 -10.91 17.43
CA GLY A 176 -14.25 -10.18 18.68
C GLY A 176 -14.92 -11.03 19.78
N ARG A 177 -15.77 -11.99 19.43
CA ARG A 177 -16.48 -12.83 20.41
C ARG A 177 -15.63 -13.93 21.05
N ARG A 178 -14.44 -14.24 20.50
CA ARG A 178 -13.55 -15.26 21.10
C ARG A 178 -12.72 -14.73 22.28
N HIS A 179 -12.66 -13.41 22.48
CA HIS A 179 -11.99 -12.83 23.66
C HIS A 179 -12.92 -12.61 24.86
N GLU A 180 -14.24 -12.70 24.68
CA GLU A 180 -15.20 -12.56 25.79
C GLU A 180 -15.53 -13.89 26.50
N LEU A 181 -15.01 -15.03 26.02
CA LEU A 181 -15.27 -16.35 26.61
C LEU A 181 -14.09 -16.93 27.40
N ARG A 182 -13.12 -16.08 27.79
CA ARG A 182 -12.07 -16.43 28.75
C ARG A 182 -12.03 -15.37 29.85
N VAL A 183 -13.05 -15.39 30.72
CA VAL A 183 -12.99 -14.84 32.07
C VAL A 183 -13.11 -16.01 33.03
#